data_AF-A0A2U3F5Q1-F1
#
_entry.id   AF-A0A2U3F5Q1-F1
#
_cell.length_a   1.000
_cell.length_b   1.000
_cell.length_c   1.000
_cell.angle_alpha   90.00
_cell.angle_beta   90.00
_cell.angle_gamma   90.00
#
_symmetry.space_group_name_H-M   'P 1'
#
loop_
_entity.id
_entity.type
_entity.pdbx_description
1 polymer ?
#
loop_
_entity_poly.entity_id
_entity_poly.type
_entity_poly.pdbx_seq_one_letter_code
_entity_poly.pdbx_strand_id
1 'polypeptide(L)' 'MFPIEAVEHKAQITIDHDADSDGFLLYFKMDPTIPEGGDAPFYIPIEDTPAVIAALEAAYVHITGKKP' A
#
# COMPACT_ATOMS: atom_id res chain seq x y z
N MET A 1 23.95 -23.24 15.95
CA MET A 1 22.57 -22.76 16.12
C MET A 1 22.54 -21.36 15.54
N PHE A 2 21.83 -21.15 14.42
CA PHE A 2 21.67 -19.81 13.86
C PHE A 2 20.59 -19.08 14.68
N PRO A 3 20.79 -17.82 15.10
CA PRO A 3 19.74 -17.08 15.78
C PRO A 3 18.57 -16.90 14.82
N ILE A 4 17.36 -17.23 15.28
CA ILE A 4 16.13 -16.85 14.60
C ILE A 4 15.87 -15.39 14.99
N GLU A 5 16.06 -14.48 14.05
CA GLU A 5 15.76 -13.05 14.25
C GLU A 5 14.35 -12.77 13.72
N ALA A 6 13.47 -12.30 14.60
CA ALA A 6 12.14 -11.85 14.19
C ALA A 6 12.27 -10.45 13.57
N VAL A 7 12.04 -10.35 12.26
CA VAL A 7 12.03 -9.08 11.55
C VAL A 7 10.61 -8.54 11.51
N GLU A 8 10.44 -7.26 11.85
CA GLU A 8 9.15 -6.58 11.71
C GLU A 8 8.76 -6.51 10.22
N HIS A 9 7.65 -7.17 9.84
CA HIS A 9 7.11 -7.06 8.49
C HIS A 9 6.49 -5.68 8.29
N LYS A 10 7.14 -4.83 7.49
CA LYS A 10 6.64 -3.50 7.14
C LYS A 10 6.00 -3.52 5.77
N ALA A 11 4.69 -3.73 5.68
CA ALA A 11 4.00 -3.54 4.41
C ALA A 11 4.18 -2.09 3.93
N GLN A 12 4.46 -1.90 2.63
CA GLN A 12 4.60 -0.60 1.99
C GLN A 12 3.51 -0.40 0.94
N ILE A 13 2.93 0.80 0.94
CA ILE A 13 2.03 1.27 -0.13
C ILE A 13 2.76 2.40 -0.87
N THR A 14 2.83 2.31 -2.20
CA THR A 14 3.35 3.38 -3.07
C THR A 14 2.24 3.85 -3.99
N ILE A 15 2.13 5.16 -4.19
CA ILE A 15 1.13 5.78 -5.06
C ILE A 15 1.90 6.61 -6.09
N ASP A 16 1.76 6.26 -7.37
CA ASP A 16 2.34 6.98 -8.49
C ASP A 16 1.24 7.56 -9.37
N HIS A 17 1.34 8.85 -9.70
CA HIS A 17 0.46 9.46 -10.69
C HIS A 17 0.73 8.85 -12.06
N ASP A 18 -0.31 8.39 -12.75
CA ASP A 18 -0.17 7.94 -14.13
C ASP A 18 -0.19 9.17 -15.05
N ALA A 19 0.93 9.44 -15.73
CA ALA A 19 1.04 10.62 -16.59
C ALA A 19 0.25 10.49 -17.89
N ASP A 20 -0.10 9.27 -18.29
CA ASP A 20 -0.80 8.97 -19.55
C ASP A 20 -2.32 8.79 -19.34
N SER A 21 -2.81 8.88 -18.10
CA SER A 21 -4.23 8.78 -17.75
C SER A 21 -4.62 9.72 -16.61
N ASP A 22 -5.94 9.85 -16.36
CA ASP A 22 -6.46 10.70 -15.28
C ASP A 22 -6.67 9.86 -14.01
N GLY A 23 -5.56 9.42 -13.41
CA GLY A 23 -5.57 8.49 -12.28
C GLY A 23 -4.20 8.22 -11.66
N PHE A 24 -4.14 7.20 -10.82
CA PHE A 24 -2.90 6.77 -10.15
C PHE A 24 -2.80 5.26 -10.07
N LEU A 25 -1.56 4.80 -9.98
CA LEU A 25 -1.19 3.41 -9.75
C LEU A 25 -0.84 3.23 -8.28
N LEU A 26 -1.49 2.26 -7.65
CA LEU A 26 -1.26 1.91 -6.26
C LEU A 26 -0.58 0.55 -6.16
N TYR A 27 0.59 0.53 -5.53
CA TYR A 27 1.43 -0.66 -5.38
C TYR A 27 1.42 -1.11 -3.92
N PHE A 28 1.22 -2.41 -3.70
CA PHE A 28 1.37 -3.03 -2.40
C PHE A 28 2.62 -3.91 -2.38
N LYS A 29 3.45 -3.74 -1.35
CA LYS A 29 4.59 -4.62 -1.06
C LYS A 29 4.45 -5.15 0.36
N MET A 30 4.18 -6.45 0.47
CA MET A 30 4.06 -7.13 1.76
C MET A 30 5.42 -7.30 2.47
N ASP A 31 6.50 -7.40 1.69
CA ASP A 31 7.88 -7.39 2.19
C ASP A 31 8.74 -6.43 1.35
N PRO A 32 9.09 -5.24 1.87
CA PRO A 32 9.88 -4.24 1.15
C PRO A 32 11.36 -4.61 1.08
N THR A 33 11.80 -5.65 1.80
CA THR A 33 13.19 -6.14 1.77
C THR A 33 13.45 -7.07 0.59
N ILE A 34 12.39 -7.59 -0.05
CA ILE A 34 12.50 -8.44 -1.23
C ILE A 34 12.36 -7.56 -2.49
N PRO A 35 13.40 -7.49 -3.35
CA PRO A 35 13.38 -6.64 -4.54
C PRO A 35 12.44 -7.14 -5.64
N GLU A 36 12.15 -8.44 -5.69
CA GLU A 36 11.24 -9.07 -6.65
C GLU A 36 9.99 -9.60 -5.94
N GLY A 37 8.82 -9.07 -6.29
CA GLY A 37 7.54 -9.51 -5.69
C GLY A 37 6.61 -8.38 -5.24
N GLY A 38 6.69 -7.20 -5.85
CA GLY A 38 5.58 -6.24 -5.72
C GLY A 38 4.35 -6.79 -6.43
N ASP A 39 3.18 -6.64 -5.81
CA ASP A 39 1.92 -6.95 -6.49
C ASP A 39 1.77 -6.03 -7.72
N ALA A 40 1.08 -6.52 -8.75
CA ALA A 40 0.75 -5.70 -9.91
C ALA A 40 0.02 -4.42 -9.45
N PRO A 41 0.29 -3.25 -10.06
CA PRO A 41 -0.35 -2.03 -9.64
C PRO A 41 -1.87 -2.10 -9.85
N PHE A 42 -2.60 -1.55 -8.89
CA PHE A 42 -4.02 -1.28 -9.03
C PHE A 42 -4.20 0.13 -9.59
N TYR A 43 -4.80 0.24 -10.78
CA TYR A 43 -5.16 1.53 -11.34
C TYR A 43 -6.43 2.07 -10.68
N ILE A 44 -6.38 3.33 -10.26
CA ILE A 44 -7.48 4.06 -9.63
C ILE A 44 -7.76 5.32 -10.46
N PRO A 45 -8.95 5.44 -11.07
CA PRO A 45 -9.39 6.68 -11.71
C PRO A 45 -9.44 7.84 -10.71
N ILE A 46 -9.16 9.07 -11.16
CA ILE A 46 -9.18 10.28 -10.31
C ILE A 46 -10.52 10.49 -9.60
N GLU A 47 -11.63 10.12 -10.26
CA GLU A 47 -12.99 10.26 -9.73
C GLU A 47 -13.25 9.34 -8.53
N ASP A 48 -12.55 8.21 -8.46
CA ASP A 48 -12.67 7.23 -7.39
C ASP A 48 -11.72 7.51 -6.21
N THR A 49 -10.76 8.44 -6.38
CA THR A 49 -9.79 8.83 -5.33
C THR A 49 -10.41 9.06 -3.96
N PRO A 50 -11.50 9.85 -3.82
CA PRO A 50 -12.06 10.14 -2.51
C PRO A 50 -12.57 8.87 -1.81
N ALA A 51 -13.13 7.94 -2.57
CA ALA A 51 -13.63 6.67 -2.03
C ALA A 51 -12.47 5.76 -1.58
N VAL A 52 -11.38 5.71 -2.35
CA VAL A 52 -10.19 4.92 -1.99
C VAL A 52 -9.51 5.47 -0.73
N ILE A 53 -9.36 6.80 -0.62
CA ILE A 53 -8.80 7.43 0.59
C ILE A 53 -9.64 7.06 1.82
N ALA A 54 -10.97 7.19 1.73
CA ALA A 54 -11.86 6.86 2.84
C ALA A 54 -11.75 5.37 3.24
N ALA A 55 -11.60 4.46 2.28
CA ALA A 55 -11.41 3.04 2.56
C ALA A 55 -10.07 2.75 3.24
N LEU A 56 -8.98 3.41 2.81
CA LEU A 56 -7.65 3.26 3.41
C LEU A 56 -7.61 3.83 4.85
N GLU A 57 -8.23 4.99 5.07
CA GLU A 57 -8.37 5.57 6.41
C GLU A 57 -9.16 4.65 7.35
N ALA A 58 -10.29 4.10 6.87
CA ALA A 58 -11.08 3.15 7.65
C ALA A 58 -10.30 1.88 7.98
N ALA A 59 -9.52 1.34 7.03
CA ALA A 59 -8.65 0.21 7.26
C ALA A 59 -7.55 0.52 8.29
N TYR A 60 -6.91 1.69 8.20
CA TYR A 60 -5.91 2.14 9.17
C TYR A 60 -6.49 2.21 10.60
N VAL A 61 -7.67 2.81 10.74
CA VAL A 61 -8.37 2.88 12.04
C VAL A 61 -8.69 1.49 12.56
N HIS A 62 -9.19 0.59 11.70
CA HIS A 62 -9.54 -0.77 12.10
C HIS A 62 -8.32 -1.58 12.58
N ILE A 63 -7.20 -1.46 11.88
CA ILE A 63 -5.97 -2.20 12.17
C ILE A 63 -5.26 -1.64 13.41
N THR A 64 -5.18 -0.31 13.53
CA THR A 64 -4.34 0.34 14.56
C THR A 64 -5.11 0.84 15.78
N GLY A 65 -6.43 1.00 15.66
CA GLY A 65 -7.26 1.69 16.65
C GLY A 65 -7.01 3.19 16.75
N LYS A 66 -6.20 3.77 15.85
CA LYS A 66 -5.82 5.19 15.85
C LYS A 66 -6.57 5.94 14.76
N LYS A 67 -6.85 7.23 15.02
CA LYS A 67 -7.31 8.13 13.96
C LYS A 67 -6.14 8.44 13.00
N PRO A 68 -6.37 8.48 11.66
CA PRO A 68 -5.33 8.87 10.71
C PRO A 68 -4.89 10.32 10.93
#